data_AF-A0AAW8KAF6-F1
#
_entry.id   AF-A0AAW8KAF6-F1
#
_cell.length_a   1.000
_cell.length_b   1.000
_cell.length_c   1.000
_cell.angle_alpha   90.00
_cell.angle_beta   90.00
_cell.angle_gamma   90.00
#
_symmetry.space_group_name_H-M   'P 1'
#
loop_
_entity.id
_entity.type
_entity.pdbx_description
1 polymer ?
#
loop_
_entity_poly.entity_id
_entity_poly.type
_entity_poly.pdbx_seq_one_letter_code
_entity_poly.pdbx_strand_id
1 'polypeptide(L)' 'MNELLAETEDLKLSSEYVENNIIPGHTITIEDGTRTRRAFAMSICPDGRLLVKETNGKESVLSFGEVSISI' A
#
# COMPACT_ATOMS: atom_id res chain seq x y z
N MET A 1 19.89 -17.93 22.01
CA MET A 1 18.91 -18.05 20.91
C MET A 1 18.47 -16.64 20.61
N ASN A 2 18.67 -16.14 19.38
CA ASN A 2 18.39 -14.74 19.06
C ASN A 2 16.89 -14.62 18.78
N GLU A 3 16.12 -14.27 19.81
CA GLU A 3 14.65 -14.22 19.78
C GLU A 3 14.11 -13.21 18.75
N LEU A 4 14.91 -12.19 18.40
CA LEU A 4 14.59 -11.19 17.37
C LEU A 4 14.46 -11.77 15.95
N LEU A 5 15.12 -12.90 15.64
CA LEU A 5 15.09 -13.47 14.29
C LEU A 5 13.80 -14.29 14.05
N ALA A 6 13.22 -14.85 15.11
CA ALA A 6 12.04 -15.71 15.04
C ALA A 6 10.73 -14.94 14.80
N GLU A 7 10.68 -13.64 15.14
CA GLU A 7 9.53 -12.76 14.84
C GLU A 7 9.42 -12.38 13.35
N THR A 8 10.47 -12.63 12.55
CA THR A 8 10.50 -12.21 11.14
C THR A 8 10.00 -13.26 10.16
N GLU A 9 9.72 -14.49 10.60
CA GLU A 9 9.32 -15.58 9.69
C GLU A 9 7.84 -15.51 9.26
N ASP A 10 7.00 -14.76 9.99
CA ASP A 10 5.59 -14.50 9.64
C ASP A 10 5.39 -13.01 9.27
N LEU A 11 6.19 -12.53 8.30
CA LEU A 11 6.14 -11.17 7.75
C LEU A 11 4.90 -10.93 6.87
N LYS A 12 3.73 -11.42 7.28
CA LYS A 12 2.44 -11.02 6.72
C LYS A 12 1.90 -9.88 7.57
N LEU A 13 1.39 -8.85 6.92
CA LEU A 13 0.65 -7.83 7.65
C LEU A 13 -0.47 -8.52 8.43
N SER A 14 -0.56 -8.19 9.73
CA SER A 14 -1.70 -8.61 10.53
C SER A 14 -2.99 -8.21 9.82
N SER A 15 -3.99 -9.08 9.83
CA SER A 15 -5.31 -8.82 9.23
C SER A 15 -5.88 -7.48 9.73
N GLU A 16 -5.62 -7.15 10.99
CA GLU A 16 -6.02 -5.88 11.61
C GLU A 16 -5.44 -4.65 10.90
N TYR A 17 -4.22 -4.72 10.35
CA TYR A 17 -3.62 -3.62 9.59
C TYR A 17 -4.28 -3.45 8.21
N VAL A 18 -4.69 -4.55 7.58
CA VAL A 18 -5.39 -4.52 6.29
C VAL A 18 -6.81 -3.97 6.47
N GLU A 19 -7.50 -4.41 7.51
CA GLU A 19 -8.88 -4.01 7.82
C GLU A 19 -9.00 -2.57 8.32
N ASN A 20 -8.02 -2.10 9.12
CA ASN A 20 -8.01 -0.72 9.63
C ASN A 20 -7.25 0.25 8.72
N ASN A 21 -6.87 -0.17 7.51
CA ASN A 21 -6.16 0.72 6.62
C ASN A 21 -7.10 1.81 6.08
N ILE A 22 -6.71 3.07 6.26
CA ILE A 22 -7.49 4.23 5.81
C ILE A 22 -7.30 4.55 4.32
N ILE A 23 -6.35 3.90 3.63
CA ILE A 23 -5.98 4.21 2.25
C ILE A 23 -6.94 3.59 1.23
N PRO A 24 -7.29 2.27 1.29
CA PRO A 24 -8.26 1.68 0.37
C PRO A 24 -9.59 2.45 0.33
N GLY A 25 -10.19 2.51 -0.86
CA GLY A 25 -11.45 3.24 -1.09
C GLY A 25 -11.28 4.73 -1.38
N HIS A 26 -10.06 5.27 -1.30
CA HIS A 26 -9.77 6.68 -1.55
C HIS A 26 -8.97 6.90 -2.83
N THR A 27 -9.14 8.09 -3.42
CA THR A 27 -8.20 8.56 -4.44
C THR A 27 -6.96 9.10 -3.74
N ILE A 28 -5.82 8.51 -4.08
CA ILE A 28 -4.53 8.93 -3.55
C ILE A 28 -3.69 9.60 -4.64
N THR A 29 -2.81 10.46 -4.17
CA THR A 29 -1.73 11.04 -4.95
C THR A 29 -0.45 10.32 -4.56
N ILE A 30 0.19 9.68 -5.53
CA ILE A 30 1.43 8.92 -5.39
C ILE A 30 2.58 9.80 -5.89
N GLU A 31 3.58 9.99 -5.05
CA GLU A 31 4.80 10.74 -5.38
C GLU A 31 6.00 9.79 -5.42
N ASP A 32 6.58 9.63 -6.62
CA ASP A 32 7.75 8.80 -6.88
C ASP A 32 8.97 9.70 -7.18
N GLY A 33 9.26 10.60 -6.23
CA GLY A 33 10.40 11.53 -6.18
C GLY A 33 10.43 12.64 -7.25
N THR A 34 10.17 12.29 -8.50
CA THR A 34 10.20 13.19 -9.67
C THR A 34 8.84 13.27 -10.38
N ARG A 35 7.90 12.39 -10.01
CA ARG A 35 6.59 12.29 -10.65
C ARG A 35 5.50 12.15 -9.61
N THR A 36 4.49 12.98 -9.75
CA THR A 36 3.25 12.89 -8.99
C THR A 36 2.16 12.38 -9.91
N ARG A 37 1.44 11.34 -9.49
CA ARG A 37 0.31 10.77 -10.23
C ARG A 37 -0.84 10.45 -9.31
N ARG A 38 -2.06 10.44 -9.85
CA ARG A 38 -3.27 10.09 -9.10
C ARG A 38 -3.70 8.68 -9.43
N ALA A 39 -4.04 7.91 -8.41
CA ALA A 39 -4.59 6.58 -8.56
C ALA A 39 -5.64 6.32 -7.46
N PHE A 40 -6.56 5.41 -7.74
CA PHE A 40 -7.54 4.95 -6.76
C PHE A 40 -6.98 3.76 -6.00
N ALA A 41 -6.86 3.88 -4.68
CA ALA A 41 -6.40 2.78 -3.85
C ALA A 41 -7.51 1.73 -3.69
N MET A 42 -7.25 0.52 -4.18
CA MET A 42 -8.24 -0.57 -4.16
C MET A 42 -8.14 -1.41 -2.90
N SER A 43 -6.93 -1.87 -2.56
CA SER A 43 -6.70 -2.72 -1.39
C SER A 43 -5.22 -2.77 -1.03
N ILE A 44 -4.91 -3.16 0.21
CA ILE A 44 -3.56 -3.57 0.60
C ILE A 44 -3.43 -5.08 0.42
N CYS A 45 -2.39 -5.49 -0.28
CA CYS A 45 -2.00 -6.87 -0.43
C CYS A 45 -1.43 -7.40 0.91
N PRO A 46 -1.56 -8.71 1.18
CA PRO A 46 -1.07 -9.32 2.43
C PRO A 46 0.46 -9.24 2.60
N ASP A 47 1.18 -8.91 1.53
CA ASP A 47 2.63 -8.64 1.51
C ASP A 47 2.97 -7.16 1.77
N GLY A 48 1.98 -6.32 2.08
CA GLY A 48 2.14 -4.89 2.40
C GLY A 48 2.21 -3.94 1.22
N ARG A 49 2.02 -4.44 0.00
CA ARG A 49 1.93 -3.59 -1.19
C ARG A 49 0.53 -3.04 -1.39
N LEU A 50 0.42 -1.90 -2.07
CA LEU A 50 -0.88 -1.26 -2.32
C LEU A 50 -1.33 -1.51 -3.76
N LEU A 51 -2.47 -2.15 -3.93
CA LEU A 51 -3.13 -2.27 -5.23
C LEU A 51 -3.82 -0.94 -5.55
N VAL A 52 -3.42 -0.32 -6.66
CA VAL A 52 -3.96 0.96 -7.11
C VAL A 52 -4.44 0.88 -8.56
N LYS A 53 -5.52 1.60 -8.85
CA LYS A 53 -6.05 1.76 -10.20
C LYS A 53 -5.75 3.16 -10.71
N GLU A 54 -4.88 3.21 -11.72
CA GLU A 54 -4.47 4.45 -12.38
C GLU A 54 -5.66 5.08 -13.13
N THR A 55 -5.55 6.37 -13.46
CA THR A 55 -6.60 7.12 -14.19
C THR A 55 -6.90 6.55 -15.58
N ASN A 56 -5.95 5.84 -16.19
CA ASN A 56 -6.13 5.13 -17.46
C ASN A 56 -6.87 3.78 -17.31
N GLY A 57 -7.31 3.44 -16.09
CA GLY A 57 -7.99 2.18 -15.77
C GLY A 57 -7.05 1.00 -15.54
N LYS A 58 -5.74 1.16 -15.72
CA LYS A 58 -4.73 0.13 -15.47
C LYS A 58 -4.55 -0.08 -13.97
N GLU A 59 -4.56 -1.33 -13.56
CA GLU A 59 -4.21 -1.72 -12.20
C GLU A 59 -2.69 -1.89 -12.08
N SER A 60 -2.14 -1.41 -10.97
CA SER A 60 -0.73 -1.53 -10.65
C SER A 60 -0.54 -1.74 -9.16
N VAL A 61 0.56 -2.41 -8.81
CA VAL A 61 0.90 -2.69 -7.42
C VAL A 61 2.04 -1.76 -7.01
N LEU A 62 1.76 -0.86 -6.08
CA LEU A 62 2.73 0.04 -5.51
C LEU A 62 3.48 -0.65 -4.37
N SER A 63 4.80 -0.78 -4.52
CA SER A 63 5.64 -1.41 -3.51
C SER A 63 6.32 -0.39 -2.58
N PHE A 64 6.47 0.85 -3.04
CA PHE A 64 7.08 1.95 -2.32
C PHE A 64 6.65 3.28 -2.96
N GLY A 65 6.78 4.38 -2.22
CA GLY A 65 6.41 5.73 -2.66
C GLY A 65 5.63 6.47 -1.59
N GLU A 66 5.68 7.80 -1.62
CA GLU A 66 4.85 8.61 -0.73
C GLU A 66 3.42 8.63 -1.26
N VAL A 67 2.45 8.41 -0.38
CA VAL A 67 1.02 8.40 -0.72
C VAL A 67 0.28 9.39 0.16
N SER A 68 -0.45 10.28 -0.48
CA SER A 68 -1.31 11.26 0.18
C SER A 68 -2.76 11.05 -0.22
N ILE A 69 -3.66 11.01 0.77
CA ILE A 69 -5.11 10.99 0.53
C ILE A 69 -5.52 12.39 0.06
N SER A 70 -6.17 12.47 -1.10
CA SER A 70 -6.80 13.71 -1.55
C SER A 70 -8.28 13.66 -1.18
N ILE A 71 -8.60 14.19 0.01
CA ILE A 71 -9.95 14.46 0.52
C ILE A 71 -10.46 15.83 0.08
#